data_AF-A0A2T8F9D7-F1
#
_entry.id   AF-A0A2T8F9D7-F1
#
_cell.length_a   1.000
_cell.length_b   1.000
_cell.length_c   1.000
_cell.angle_alpha   90.00
_cell.angle_beta   90.00
_cell.angle_gamma   90.00
#
_symmetry.space_group_name_H-M   'P 1'
#
loop_
_entity.id
_entity.type
_entity.pdbx_description
1 polymer ?
#
loop_
_entity_poly.entity_id
_entity_poly.type
_entity_poly.pdbx_seq_one_letter_code
_entity_poly.pdbx_strand_id
1 'polypeptide(L)'
;MPKPWRPSARPPRSAASGSTATRTQLCPSPVTGALSVADQLLIDPVALFGALAEDAQRHGARVAEDTPVVELDTGDPHRAVTRDGHVVRARQVVIATHFPAFERGLLFARLRVRREHVLLGRATVAVRDMYVSVEDDLRAVRRVTGAEGDLLMVSGAPFAPGSASAEERRSDLVEWARTHLDGFTPDRVWSAQDCISPDGLPFVGELRPFTHHGVGVWGATGFGGWGLSNGVAAGVLLRDLVLGADPHGWRELFTTARGRPRHEVPRVVSQGVKHLRGASARRTLPRLETREALASLAGLARGDAVRLQVDGETVAVHRDDSGRLHAVSATCTHMGCLVDFDPASDEWACPCHGSRFSLDGTVTEGPAVEGLRHLDLGPEDDTGVSPPRSGTGNRPYLRKGDAMPRSKHGPSVKDPGLYEELRDDGASKEKAARIANAAAGSSRSEVGRKGGKSGDYEDWTVEELRKRAAVIGIEGRSSMDKSELIDALRHH
;
A
#
# COMPACT_ATOMS: atom_id res chain seq x y z
N MET A 1 -36.29 3.85 31.22
CA MET A 1 -36.88 4.74 30.21
C MET A 1 -35.80 5.70 29.69
N PRO A 2 -35.31 5.52 28.45
CA PRO A 2 -34.40 6.48 27.84
C PRO A 2 -35.18 7.67 27.28
N LYS A 3 -34.65 8.87 27.51
CA LYS A 3 -35.22 10.16 27.09
C LYS A 3 -35.25 10.29 25.55
N PRO A 4 -36.24 11.00 24.98
CA PRO A 4 -36.34 11.21 23.54
C PRO A 4 -35.32 12.23 23.05
N TRP A 5 -34.72 11.95 21.89
CA TRP A 5 -33.87 12.90 21.18
C TRP A 5 -34.74 14.03 20.58
N ARG A 6 -34.35 15.29 20.84
CA ARG A 6 -34.98 16.48 20.27
C ARG A 6 -34.52 16.67 18.81
N PRO A 7 -35.40 17.14 17.91
CA PRO A 7 -35.02 17.45 16.53
C PRO A 7 -34.31 18.80 16.49
N SER A 8 -33.06 18.84 16.05
CA SER A 8 -32.38 20.10 15.69
C SER A 8 -32.37 20.29 14.18
N ALA A 9 -32.98 21.40 13.77
CA ALA A 9 -32.84 22.09 12.48
C ALA A 9 -33.34 21.37 11.20
N ARG A 10 -34.39 21.97 10.60
CA ARG A 10 -34.75 21.78 9.19
C ARG A 10 -33.54 22.07 8.30
N PRO A 11 -33.15 21.18 7.38
CA PRO A 11 -32.22 21.56 6.32
C PRO A 11 -32.91 22.51 5.32
N PRO A 12 -32.18 23.47 4.74
CA PRO A 12 -32.73 24.39 3.76
C PRO A 12 -33.19 23.62 2.51
N ARG A 13 -34.38 23.98 2.02
CA ARG A 13 -34.87 23.55 0.72
C ARG A 13 -34.08 24.28 -0.36
N SER A 14 -33.07 23.65 -0.92
CA SER A 14 -32.64 23.90 -2.30
C SER A 14 -31.72 22.78 -2.81
N ALA A 15 -32.01 22.35 -4.04
CA ALA A 15 -31.27 21.39 -4.87
C ALA A 15 -31.29 19.91 -4.44
N ALA A 16 -32.48 19.30 -4.44
CA ALA A 16 -32.63 17.86 -4.68
C ALA A 16 -33.51 17.70 -5.93
N SER A 17 -32.90 17.57 -7.10
CA SER A 17 -33.57 17.03 -8.28
C SER A 17 -33.20 15.54 -8.37
N GLY A 18 -34.06 14.67 -7.82
CA GLY A 18 -34.07 13.26 -8.22
C GLY A 18 -34.42 12.20 -7.18
N SER A 19 -34.25 12.42 -5.87
CA SER A 19 -34.50 11.34 -4.90
C SER A 19 -35.95 11.31 -4.42
N THR A 20 -36.71 10.29 -4.80
CA THR A 20 -38.03 9.97 -4.22
C THR A 20 -37.89 8.85 -3.20
N ALA A 21 -38.42 9.07 -1.99
CA ALA A 21 -38.50 8.03 -0.96
C ALA A 21 -39.80 7.25 -1.15
N THR A 22 -39.74 6.11 -1.82
CA THR A 22 -40.87 5.20 -1.99
C THR A 22 -40.72 3.99 -1.08
N ARG A 23 -41.79 3.65 -0.34
CA ARG A 23 -41.91 2.38 0.37
C ARG A 23 -42.05 1.29 -0.70
N THR A 24 -40.93 0.70 -1.10
CA THR A 24 -40.85 -0.24 -2.22
C THR A 24 -40.38 -1.59 -1.71
N GLN A 25 -40.98 -2.67 -2.22
CA GLN A 25 -40.36 -3.99 -2.21
C GLN A 25 -39.16 -3.94 -3.17
N LEU A 26 -38.06 -3.34 -2.74
CA LEU A 26 -36.78 -3.50 -3.41
C LEU A 26 -36.25 -4.85 -2.92
N CYS A 27 -36.27 -5.85 -3.81
CA CYS A 27 -35.79 -7.20 -3.52
C CYS A 27 -34.36 -7.15 -2.92
N PRO A 28 -33.98 -8.03 -1.99
CA PRO A 28 -34.59 -9.33 -1.73
C PRO A 28 -34.89 -9.58 -0.24
N SER A 29 -34.91 -8.51 0.57
CA SER A 29 -35.15 -8.52 2.02
C SER A 29 -36.10 -7.39 2.44
N PRO A 30 -36.88 -7.51 3.53
CA PRO A 30 -37.68 -6.41 4.05
C PRO A 30 -36.79 -5.22 4.47
N VAL A 31 -36.93 -4.07 3.80
CA VAL A 31 -36.26 -2.82 4.17
C VAL A 31 -37.23 -1.83 4.81
N THR A 32 -36.74 -1.03 5.75
CA THR A 32 -37.56 0.02 6.40
C THR A 32 -37.90 1.16 5.43
N GLY A 33 -37.00 1.45 4.50
CA GLY A 33 -37.15 2.45 3.45
C GLY A 33 -35.93 2.45 2.52
N ALA A 34 -36.03 3.14 1.40
CA ALA A 34 -34.94 3.23 0.43
C ALA A 34 -34.93 4.59 -0.28
N LEU A 35 -33.75 4.97 -0.77
CA LEU A 35 -33.53 6.10 -1.65
C LEU A 35 -33.18 5.56 -3.03
N SER A 36 -33.89 6.01 -4.05
CA SER A 36 -33.58 5.71 -5.44
C SER A 36 -32.86 6.87 -6.09
N VAL A 37 -31.83 6.56 -6.87
CA VAL A 37 -31.15 7.48 -7.78
C VAL A 37 -31.43 6.98 -9.19
N ALA A 38 -32.18 7.76 -9.96
CA ALA A 38 -32.56 7.41 -11.33
C ALA A 38 -31.37 7.52 -12.30
N ASP A 39 -31.52 6.91 -13.48
CA ASP A 39 -30.60 7.03 -14.62
C ASP A 39 -29.16 6.56 -14.33
N GLN A 40 -29.02 5.58 -13.44
CA GLN A 40 -27.73 4.92 -13.19
C GLN A 40 -27.36 3.95 -14.32
N LEU A 41 -26.08 3.90 -14.63
CA LEU A 41 -25.52 2.94 -15.58
C LEU A 41 -24.97 1.72 -14.83
N LEU A 42 -25.38 0.52 -15.24
CA LEU A 42 -24.68 -0.71 -14.88
C LEU A 42 -23.63 -0.99 -15.95
N ILE A 43 -22.37 -0.93 -15.53
CA ILE A 43 -21.21 -1.05 -16.42
C ILE A 43 -20.41 -2.29 -16.05
N ASP A 44 -19.98 -3.03 -17.07
CA ASP A 44 -18.87 -3.98 -16.97
C ASP A 44 -17.56 -3.18 -16.98
N PRO A 45 -16.86 -3.09 -15.83
CA PRO A 45 -15.65 -2.28 -15.73
C PRO A 45 -14.53 -2.79 -16.65
N VAL A 46 -14.41 -4.11 -16.85
CA VAL A 46 -13.34 -4.70 -17.67
C VAL A 46 -13.57 -4.35 -19.14
N ALA A 47 -14.81 -4.52 -19.62
CA ALA A 47 -15.16 -4.16 -20.99
C ALA A 47 -14.98 -2.66 -21.25
N LEU A 48 -15.39 -1.79 -20.31
CA LEU A 48 -15.20 -0.35 -20.43
C LEU A 48 -13.71 0.03 -20.54
N PHE A 49 -12.87 -0.48 -19.65
CA PHE A 49 -11.44 -0.13 -19.65
C PHE A 49 -10.69 -0.72 -20.85
N GLY A 50 -11.07 -1.92 -21.31
CA GLY A 50 -10.56 -2.47 -22.57
C GLY A 50 -10.86 -1.56 -23.75
N ALA A 51 -12.13 -1.14 -23.90
CA ALA A 51 -12.53 -0.22 -24.97
C ALA A 51 -11.83 1.15 -24.89
N LEU A 52 -11.62 1.69 -23.68
CA LEU A 52 -10.88 2.94 -23.47
C LEU A 52 -9.39 2.80 -23.84
N ALA A 53 -8.76 1.67 -23.51
CA ALA A 53 -7.37 1.41 -23.87
C ALA A 53 -7.19 1.31 -25.39
N GLU A 54 -8.07 0.57 -26.07
CA GLU A 54 -8.08 0.49 -27.53
C GLU A 54 -8.32 1.86 -28.18
N ASP A 55 -9.24 2.67 -27.63
CA ASP A 55 -9.49 4.02 -28.13
C ASP A 55 -8.27 4.94 -27.96
N ALA A 56 -7.61 4.87 -26.82
CA ALA A 56 -6.37 5.61 -26.59
C ALA A 56 -5.27 5.18 -27.59
N GLN A 57 -5.15 3.87 -27.88
CA GLN A 57 -4.20 3.36 -28.86
C GLN A 57 -4.51 3.83 -30.29
N ARG A 58 -5.79 3.90 -30.68
CA ARG A 58 -6.21 4.49 -31.97
C ARG A 58 -5.78 5.96 -32.10
N HIS A 59 -5.68 6.67 -30.98
CA HIS A 59 -5.19 8.05 -30.91
C HIS A 59 -3.67 8.15 -30.65
N GLY A 60 -2.93 7.05 -30.79
CA GLY A 60 -1.47 7.04 -30.74
C GLY A 60 -0.86 6.78 -29.35
N ALA A 61 -1.67 6.48 -28.33
CA ALA A 61 -1.15 6.03 -27.05
C ALA A 61 -0.46 4.66 -27.19
N ARG A 62 0.54 4.42 -26.34
CA ARG A 62 1.21 3.12 -26.23
C ARG A 62 0.91 2.53 -24.87
N VAL A 63 0.43 1.29 -24.85
CA VAL A 63 0.18 0.51 -23.65
C VAL A 63 1.25 -0.58 -23.58
N ALA A 64 1.95 -0.66 -22.46
CA ALA A 64 2.95 -1.67 -22.20
C ALA A 64 2.53 -2.44 -20.94
N GLU A 65 2.12 -3.69 -21.13
CA GLU A 65 1.77 -4.62 -20.06
C GLU A 65 3.04 -5.33 -19.56
N ASP A 66 2.95 -5.97 -18.40
CA ASP A 66 4.08 -6.67 -17.75
C ASP A 66 5.36 -5.81 -17.61
N THR A 67 5.19 -4.48 -17.59
CA THR A 67 6.28 -3.50 -17.59
C THR A 67 6.22 -2.65 -16.31
N PRO A 68 6.37 -3.24 -15.12
CA PRO A 68 6.29 -2.50 -13.88
C PRO A 68 7.44 -1.50 -13.77
N VAL A 69 7.08 -0.25 -13.46
CA VAL A 69 8.04 0.79 -13.09
C VAL A 69 8.49 0.53 -11.66
N VAL A 70 9.80 0.48 -11.43
CA VAL A 70 10.41 0.22 -10.13
C VAL A 70 11.19 1.41 -9.57
N GLU A 71 11.48 2.40 -10.41
CA GLU A 71 12.12 3.64 -10.00
C GLU A 71 11.52 4.82 -10.77
N LEU A 72 11.30 5.94 -10.06
CA LEU A 72 10.92 7.22 -10.64
C LEU A 72 11.86 8.31 -10.13
N ASP A 73 12.71 8.79 -11.04
CA ASP A 73 13.57 9.96 -10.84
C ASP A 73 12.86 11.21 -11.38
N THR A 74 12.57 12.15 -10.49
CA THR A 74 11.79 13.35 -10.79
C THR A 74 12.68 14.52 -11.22
N GLY A 75 13.56 14.27 -12.21
CA GLY A 75 14.41 15.29 -12.83
C GLY A 75 13.72 16.01 -14.00
N ASP A 76 14.50 16.75 -14.79
CA ASP A 76 14.02 17.33 -16.05
C ASP A 76 14.83 16.77 -17.24
N PRO A 77 14.26 15.87 -18.07
CA PRO A 77 12.93 15.26 -17.93
C PRO A 77 12.89 14.18 -16.84
N HIS A 78 11.68 13.86 -16.35
CA HIS A 78 11.46 12.73 -15.44
C HIS A 78 11.88 11.43 -16.11
N ARG A 79 12.40 10.48 -15.32
CA ARG A 79 12.83 9.17 -15.79
C ARG A 79 12.16 8.07 -14.98
N ALA A 80 11.34 7.26 -15.64
CA ALA A 80 10.77 6.04 -15.09
C ALA A 80 11.62 4.84 -15.55
N VAL A 81 12.10 4.03 -14.61
CA VAL A 81 12.87 2.82 -14.89
C VAL A 81 11.99 1.60 -14.64
N THR A 82 11.91 0.72 -15.63
CA THR A 82 11.17 -0.54 -15.53
C THR A 82 12.01 -1.61 -14.83
N ARG A 83 11.36 -2.67 -14.34
CA ARG A 83 12.05 -3.81 -13.72
C ARG A 83 13.15 -4.41 -14.61
N ASP A 84 12.92 -4.46 -15.92
CA ASP A 84 13.89 -4.99 -16.89
C ASP A 84 14.97 -3.98 -17.30
N GLY A 85 15.01 -2.80 -16.65
CA GLY A 85 16.03 -1.78 -16.87
C GLY A 85 15.75 -0.84 -18.05
N HIS A 86 14.58 -0.94 -18.69
CA HIS A 86 14.19 0.03 -19.70
C HIS A 86 13.87 1.39 -19.06
N VAL A 87 14.12 2.48 -19.80
CA VAL A 87 13.92 3.84 -19.30
C VAL A 87 12.97 4.60 -20.20
N VAL A 88 11.87 5.08 -19.61
CA VAL A 88 10.93 6.01 -20.24
C VAL A 88 11.20 7.42 -19.72
N ARG A 89 11.35 8.39 -20.63
CA ARG A 89 11.54 9.79 -20.27
C ARG A 89 10.28 10.59 -20.59
N ALA A 90 9.83 11.41 -19.65
CA ALA A 90 8.62 12.21 -19.82
C ALA A 90 8.73 13.56 -19.11
N ARG A 91 8.09 14.60 -19.67
CA ARG A 91 7.97 15.91 -19.02
C ARG A 91 6.85 15.95 -17.98
N GLN A 92 5.86 15.08 -18.16
CA GLN A 92 4.68 14.95 -17.31
C GLN A 92 4.52 13.48 -16.95
N VAL A 93 4.35 13.17 -15.67
CA VAL A 93 4.14 11.79 -15.17
C VAL A 93 2.86 11.75 -14.36
N VAL A 94 1.97 10.81 -14.64
CA VAL A 94 0.75 10.58 -13.86
C VAL A 94 0.88 9.26 -13.10
N ILE A 95 0.77 9.32 -11.77
CA ILE A 95 0.77 8.17 -10.88
C ILE A 95 -0.68 7.80 -10.55
N ALA A 96 -1.19 6.77 -11.22
CA ALA A 96 -2.54 6.24 -11.05
C ALA A 96 -2.51 4.77 -10.60
N THR A 97 -1.61 4.43 -9.69
CA THR A 97 -1.28 3.05 -9.26
C THR A 97 -2.15 2.54 -8.11
N HIS A 98 -3.41 2.97 -8.03
CA HIS A 98 -4.32 2.74 -6.91
C HIS A 98 -3.83 3.38 -5.59
N PHE A 99 -2.88 2.78 -4.86
CA PHE A 99 -2.09 3.46 -3.82
C PHE A 99 -0.87 4.12 -4.48
N PRO A 100 -0.59 5.41 -4.25
CA PRO A 100 0.35 6.14 -5.10
C PRO A 100 1.80 5.67 -4.85
N ALA A 101 2.33 4.89 -5.79
CA ALA A 101 3.73 4.49 -5.79
C ALA A 101 4.62 5.73 -5.99
N PHE A 102 5.84 5.72 -5.47
CA PHE A 102 6.79 6.83 -5.59
C PHE A 102 6.32 8.17 -5.02
N GLU A 103 5.23 8.22 -4.25
CA GLU A 103 4.74 9.44 -3.63
C GLU A 103 5.70 9.90 -2.53
N ARG A 104 6.26 11.10 -2.70
CA ARG A 104 7.29 11.67 -1.79
C ARG A 104 6.73 12.77 -0.87
N GLY A 105 5.42 12.95 -0.83
CA GLY A 105 4.71 13.84 0.08
C GLY A 105 4.19 13.07 1.30
N LEU A 106 2.94 13.35 1.71
CA LEU A 106 2.29 12.73 2.88
C LEU A 106 0.97 12.06 2.53
N LEU A 107 0.68 11.82 1.25
CA LEU A 107 -0.56 11.13 0.89
C LEU A 107 -0.57 9.71 1.45
N PHE A 108 0.58 9.03 1.48
CA PHE A 108 0.69 7.69 2.07
C PHE A 108 0.19 7.63 3.53
N ALA A 109 0.42 8.69 4.32
CA ALA A 109 0.01 8.74 5.72
C ALA A 109 -1.50 9.02 5.91
N ARG A 110 -2.16 9.53 4.86
CA ARG A 110 -3.56 9.98 4.90
C ARG A 110 -4.52 8.92 4.40
N LEU A 111 -4.04 8.01 3.57
CA LEU A 111 -4.82 6.95 2.96
C LEU A 111 -4.98 5.75 3.90
N ARG A 112 -6.09 5.04 3.76
CA ARG A 112 -6.34 3.75 4.42
C ARG A 112 -6.68 2.73 3.36
N VAL A 113 -6.25 1.49 3.57
CA VAL A 113 -6.60 0.36 2.72
C VAL A 113 -7.65 -0.49 3.40
N ARG A 114 -8.62 -0.96 2.63
CA ARG A 114 -9.68 -1.87 3.06
C ARG A 114 -9.89 -2.91 1.98
N ARG A 115 -10.11 -4.16 2.37
CA ARG A 115 -10.51 -5.23 1.45
C ARG A 115 -11.96 -5.60 1.69
N GLU A 116 -12.64 -6.03 0.64
CA GLU A 116 -14.03 -6.48 0.67
C GLU A 116 -14.16 -7.71 -0.21
N HIS A 117 -15.01 -8.65 0.23
CA HIS A 117 -15.29 -9.85 -0.54
C HIS A 117 -16.32 -9.56 -1.62
N VAL A 118 -16.19 -10.27 -2.73
CA VAL A 118 -17.13 -10.26 -3.83
C VAL A 118 -17.49 -11.70 -4.17
N LEU A 119 -18.79 -11.97 -4.18
CA LEU A 119 -19.38 -13.21 -4.62
C LEU A 119 -20.04 -12.97 -5.98
N LEU A 120 -19.82 -13.86 -6.92
CA LEU A 120 -20.54 -13.91 -8.17
C LEU A 120 -21.21 -15.28 -8.28
N GLY A 121 -22.45 -15.30 -8.76
CA GLY A 121 -23.21 -16.54 -8.86
C GLY A 121 -24.60 -16.36 -9.46
N ARG A 122 -25.30 -17.48 -9.61
CA ARG A 122 -26.69 -17.50 -10.10
C ARG A 122 -27.65 -17.35 -8.93
N ALA A 123 -28.80 -16.73 -9.16
CA ALA A 123 -29.92 -16.71 -8.22
C ALA A 123 -31.25 -16.86 -8.95
N THR A 124 -32.29 -17.28 -8.22
CA THR A 124 -33.66 -17.31 -8.75
C THR A 124 -34.39 -15.99 -8.49
N VAL A 125 -33.96 -15.21 -7.50
CA VAL A 125 -34.52 -13.88 -7.23
C VAL A 125 -34.19 -12.90 -8.35
N ALA A 126 -35.19 -12.14 -8.78
CA ALA A 126 -35.03 -11.13 -9.82
C ALA A 126 -34.51 -9.81 -9.22
N VAL A 127 -33.20 -9.58 -9.34
CA VAL A 127 -32.56 -8.30 -9.02
C VAL A 127 -32.47 -7.48 -10.31
N ARG A 128 -33.15 -6.33 -10.34
CA ARG A 128 -33.21 -5.45 -11.53
C ARG A 128 -32.18 -4.33 -11.50
N ASP A 129 -32.01 -3.73 -10.33
CA ASP A 129 -31.16 -2.56 -10.13
C ASP A 129 -29.92 -2.90 -9.29
N MET A 130 -29.16 -1.86 -8.94
CA MET A 130 -28.09 -1.96 -7.95
C MET A 130 -28.61 -1.50 -6.60
N TYR A 131 -28.34 -2.30 -5.57
CA TYR A 131 -28.73 -2.04 -4.20
C TYR A 131 -27.49 -1.92 -3.34
N VAL A 132 -27.45 -0.92 -2.47
CA VAL A 132 -26.39 -0.73 -1.48
C VAL A 132 -27.04 -0.44 -0.15
N SER A 133 -26.66 -1.20 0.88
CA SER A 133 -27.16 -1.04 2.24
C SER A 133 -26.49 0.15 2.93
N VAL A 134 -27.12 0.70 3.97
CA VAL A 134 -26.67 1.94 4.66
C VAL A 134 -26.00 1.63 6.01
N GLU A 135 -26.05 0.37 6.44
CA GLU A 135 -25.47 -0.10 7.69
C GLU A 135 -23.93 -0.14 7.64
N ASP A 136 -23.29 -0.19 8.82
CA ASP A 136 -21.83 -0.25 8.96
C ASP A 136 -21.20 -1.46 8.25
N ASP A 137 -21.95 -2.56 8.15
CA ASP A 137 -21.55 -3.76 7.42
C ASP A 137 -22.20 -3.76 6.03
N LEU A 138 -21.77 -2.82 5.19
CA LEU A 138 -22.32 -2.55 3.88
C LEU A 138 -22.46 -3.83 3.03
N ARG A 139 -23.62 -3.98 2.41
CA ARG A 139 -23.91 -5.02 1.42
C ARG A 139 -24.32 -4.35 0.12
N ALA A 140 -23.62 -4.68 -0.95
CA ALA A 140 -24.02 -4.27 -2.29
C ALA A 140 -24.43 -5.50 -3.10
N VAL A 141 -25.52 -5.36 -3.85
CA VAL A 141 -26.01 -6.39 -4.77
C VAL A 141 -26.30 -5.74 -6.10
N ARG A 142 -25.79 -6.31 -7.19
CA ARG A 142 -26.13 -5.88 -8.54
C ARG A 142 -26.21 -7.07 -9.48
N ARG A 143 -26.98 -6.90 -10.55
CA ARG A 143 -26.94 -7.81 -11.70
C ARG A 143 -25.66 -7.59 -12.50
N VAL A 144 -25.14 -8.67 -13.05
CA VAL A 144 -24.08 -8.68 -14.06
C VAL A 144 -24.66 -9.30 -15.32
N THR A 145 -24.64 -8.55 -16.42
CA THR A 145 -25.11 -9.02 -17.73
C THR A 145 -23.91 -9.35 -18.60
N GLY A 146 -23.86 -10.57 -19.12
CA GLY A 146 -22.77 -11.02 -19.97
C GLY A 146 -23.13 -12.28 -20.75
N ALA A 147 -22.16 -12.87 -21.44
CA ALA A 147 -22.36 -14.07 -22.27
C ALA A 147 -22.82 -15.30 -21.47
N GLU A 148 -22.52 -15.37 -20.18
CA GLU A 148 -22.89 -16.48 -19.28
C GLU A 148 -24.34 -16.39 -18.74
N GLY A 149 -25.09 -15.38 -19.19
CA GLY A 149 -26.45 -15.09 -18.76
C GLY A 149 -26.51 -14.19 -17.52
N ASP A 150 -27.62 -14.26 -16.80
CA ASP A 150 -27.89 -13.40 -15.66
C ASP A 150 -27.22 -13.92 -14.39
N LEU A 151 -26.20 -13.19 -13.95
CA LEU A 151 -25.49 -13.43 -12.70
C LEU A 151 -25.78 -12.30 -11.72
N LEU A 152 -25.67 -12.60 -10.43
CA LEU A 152 -25.68 -11.62 -9.35
C LEU A 152 -24.29 -11.50 -8.76
N MET A 153 -23.86 -10.26 -8.60
CA MET A 153 -22.67 -9.88 -7.85
C MET A 153 -23.11 -9.34 -6.49
N VAL A 154 -22.54 -9.90 -5.44
CA VAL A 154 -22.75 -9.48 -4.06
C VAL A 154 -21.40 -9.08 -3.49
N SER A 155 -21.26 -7.87 -2.94
CA SER A 155 -20.04 -7.45 -2.26
C SER A 155 -20.30 -6.94 -0.86
N GLY A 156 -19.30 -7.04 0.01
CA GLY A 156 -19.37 -6.56 1.38
C GLY A 156 -18.37 -7.25 2.30
N ALA A 157 -18.72 -7.32 3.58
CA ALA A 157 -17.93 -7.92 4.65
C ALA A 157 -16.49 -7.38 4.70
N PRO A 158 -16.30 -6.06 4.92
CA PRO A 158 -15.00 -5.43 4.87
C PRO A 158 -14.04 -5.97 5.92
N PHE A 159 -12.76 -6.02 5.56
CA PHE A 159 -11.66 -6.46 6.41
C PHE A 159 -10.38 -5.69 6.12
N ALA A 160 -9.43 -5.74 7.06
CA ALA A 160 -8.09 -5.19 6.85
C ALA A 160 -7.22 -6.19 6.06
N PRO A 161 -6.30 -5.74 5.20
CA PRO A 161 -5.39 -6.65 4.50
C PRO A 161 -4.62 -7.54 5.48
N GLY A 162 -4.58 -8.85 5.20
CA GLY A 162 -3.88 -9.82 6.05
C GLY A 162 -4.57 -10.12 7.39
N SER A 163 -5.85 -9.78 7.52
CA SER A 163 -6.64 -10.10 8.71
C SER A 163 -7.01 -11.58 8.75
N ALA A 164 -6.75 -12.25 9.88
CA ALA A 164 -7.17 -13.64 10.12
C ALA A 164 -8.70 -13.83 10.07
N SER A 165 -9.50 -12.77 10.24
CA SER A 165 -10.96 -12.82 10.12
C SER A 165 -11.48 -12.76 8.68
N ALA A 166 -10.60 -12.71 7.67
CA ALA A 166 -11.01 -12.64 6.27
C ALA A 166 -11.92 -13.83 5.90
N GLU A 167 -11.56 -15.03 6.34
CA GLU A 167 -12.29 -16.27 6.03
C GLU A 167 -13.66 -16.36 6.74
N GLU A 168 -13.70 -15.97 8.01
CA GLU A 168 -14.95 -15.87 8.79
C GLU A 168 -15.90 -14.87 8.13
N ARG A 169 -15.42 -13.66 7.81
CA ARG A 169 -16.20 -12.62 7.13
C ARG A 169 -16.69 -13.05 5.74
N ARG A 170 -15.92 -13.86 5.03
CA ARG A 170 -16.34 -14.45 3.75
C ARG A 170 -17.49 -15.42 3.96
N SER A 171 -17.40 -16.27 4.97
CA SER A 171 -18.46 -17.21 5.35
C SER A 171 -19.74 -16.47 5.73
N ASP A 172 -19.63 -15.40 6.51
CA ASP A 172 -20.75 -14.53 6.88
C ASP A 172 -21.43 -13.91 5.65
N LEU A 173 -20.65 -13.45 4.66
CA LEU A 173 -21.20 -12.89 3.43
C LEU A 173 -21.93 -13.95 2.59
N VAL A 174 -21.39 -15.17 2.52
CA VAL A 174 -22.02 -16.29 1.81
C VAL A 174 -23.33 -16.70 2.49
N GLU A 175 -23.34 -16.80 3.82
CA GLU A 175 -24.54 -17.12 4.59
C GLU A 175 -25.60 -16.02 4.45
N TRP A 176 -25.18 -14.75 4.57
CA TRP A 176 -26.06 -13.61 4.32
C TRP A 176 -26.66 -13.66 2.92
N ALA A 177 -25.84 -13.90 1.90
CA ALA A 177 -26.31 -13.95 0.51
C ALA A 177 -27.31 -15.08 0.30
N ARG A 178 -27.05 -16.29 0.81
CA ARG A 178 -27.99 -17.43 0.72
C ARG A 178 -29.30 -17.20 1.46
N THR A 179 -29.24 -16.48 2.58
CA THR A 179 -30.41 -16.19 3.42
C THR A 179 -31.32 -15.14 2.78
N HIS A 180 -30.73 -14.16 2.12
CA HIS A 180 -31.47 -13.01 1.58
C HIS A 180 -31.72 -13.09 0.08
N LEU A 181 -30.98 -13.89 -0.68
CA LEU A 181 -31.12 -14.00 -2.14
C LEU A 181 -31.59 -15.40 -2.50
N ASP A 182 -32.88 -15.55 -2.78
CA ASP A 182 -33.47 -16.84 -3.11
C ASP A 182 -32.70 -17.54 -4.25
N GLY A 183 -32.31 -18.79 -3.99
CA GLY A 183 -31.59 -19.63 -4.94
C GLY A 183 -30.15 -19.18 -5.23
N PHE A 184 -29.58 -18.24 -4.47
CA PHE A 184 -28.21 -17.78 -4.72
C PHE A 184 -27.18 -18.85 -4.44
N THR A 185 -26.43 -19.21 -5.48
CA THR A 185 -25.31 -20.15 -5.42
C THR A 185 -24.06 -19.46 -5.93
N PRO A 186 -23.12 -19.06 -5.03
CA PRO A 186 -21.87 -18.45 -5.45
C PRO A 186 -21.02 -19.48 -6.22
N ASP A 187 -20.54 -19.10 -7.40
CA ASP A 187 -19.64 -19.90 -8.24
C ASP A 187 -18.21 -19.35 -8.25
N ARG A 188 -18.05 -18.06 -7.98
CA ARG A 188 -16.79 -17.33 -7.97
C ARG A 188 -16.72 -16.42 -6.77
N VAL A 189 -15.56 -16.38 -6.14
CA VAL A 189 -15.28 -15.55 -4.98
C VAL A 189 -13.90 -14.93 -5.11
N TRP A 190 -13.79 -13.64 -4.82
CA TRP A 190 -12.52 -12.94 -4.72
C TRP A 190 -12.65 -11.80 -3.71
N SER A 191 -11.54 -11.12 -3.42
CA SER A 191 -11.57 -9.89 -2.64
C SER A 191 -10.99 -8.73 -3.43
N ALA A 192 -11.68 -7.59 -3.41
CA ALA A 192 -11.17 -6.33 -3.92
C ALA A 192 -10.40 -5.58 -2.82
N GLN A 193 -9.57 -4.62 -3.21
CA GLN A 193 -8.89 -3.71 -2.30
C GLN A 193 -9.18 -2.27 -2.71
N ASP A 194 -9.54 -1.44 -1.74
CA ASP A 194 -9.84 -0.03 -1.92
C ASP A 194 -8.86 0.84 -1.14
N CYS A 195 -8.40 1.91 -1.79
CA CYS A 195 -7.67 2.99 -1.18
C CYS A 195 -8.63 4.13 -0.82
N ILE A 196 -8.81 4.40 0.46
CA ILE A 196 -9.83 5.29 1.02
C ILE A 196 -9.18 6.56 1.55
N SER A 197 -9.68 7.70 1.09
CA SER A 197 -9.31 9.00 1.63
C SER A 197 -10.09 9.32 2.93
N PRO A 198 -9.57 10.22 3.77
CA PRO A 198 -10.22 10.64 5.01
C PRO A 198 -11.63 11.19 4.91
N ASP A 199 -11.93 11.87 3.82
CA ASP A 199 -13.13 12.67 3.59
C ASP A 199 -14.05 12.03 2.54
N GLY A 200 -13.68 10.85 2.02
CA GLY A 200 -14.44 10.11 1.02
C GLY A 200 -14.29 10.62 -0.41
N LEU A 201 -13.54 11.70 -0.65
CA LEU A 201 -13.23 12.21 -1.99
C LEU A 201 -11.83 11.77 -2.43
N PRO A 202 -11.56 11.47 -3.70
CA PRO A 202 -10.21 11.14 -4.14
C PRO A 202 -9.28 12.36 -4.11
N PHE A 203 -7.99 12.12 -3.94
CA PHE A 203 -6.95 13.11 -4.18
C PHE A 203 -6.55 13.08 -5.65
N VAL A 204 -6.67 14.22 -6.33
CA VAL A 204 -6.33 14.39 -7.74
C VAL A 204 -5.56 15.70 -7.90
N GLY A 205 -4.38 15.64 -8.50
CA GLY A 205 -3.57 16.82 -8.81
C GLY A 205 -2.08 16.59 -8.65
N GLU A 206 -1.32 17.69 -8.56
CA GLU A 206 0.13 17.64 -8.51
C GLU A 206 0.63 16.99 -7.21
N LEU A 207 1.56 16.04 -7.34
CA LEU A 207 2.25 15.38 -6.24
C LEU A 207 3.51 16.17 -5.92
N ARG A 208 3.36 17.27 -5.18
CA ARG A 208 4.51 18.12 -4.81
C ARG A 208 5.38 17.42 -3.74
N PRO A 209 6.65 17.10 -4.03
CA PRO A 209 7.59 16.66 -3.01
C PRO A 209 7.92 17.82 -2.06
N PHE A 210 8.41 17.49 -0.87
CA PHE A 210 8.93 18.48 0.09
C PHE A 210 10.17 19.23 -0.42
N THR A 211 10.91 18.60 -1.34
CA THR A 211 12.10 19.16 -1.98
C THR A 211 11.72 19.52 -3.42
N HIS A 212 11.92 20.78 -3.81
CA HIS A 212 11.31 21.47 -4.95
C HIS A 212 11.68 20.97 -6.38
N HIS A 213 11.97 19.68 -6.59
CA HIS A 213 12.48 19.16 -7.86
C HIS A 213 11.43 18.49 -8.76
N GLY A 214 10.22 18.16 -8.27
CA GLY A 214 9.26 17.32 -9.00
C GLY A 214 8.05 18.05 -9.62
N VAL A 215 8.25 19.14 -10.35
CA VAL A 215 7.14 19.79 -11.10
C VAL A 215 6.69 18.88 -12.24
N GLY A 216 5.38 18.74 -12.45
CA GLY A 216 4.84 17.89 -13.52
C GLY A 216 4.72 16.40 -13.17
N VAL A 217 4.75 16.07 -11.88
CA VAL A 217 4.33 14.76 -11.36
C VAL A 217 2.92 14.92 -10.78
N TRP A 218 1.97 14.15 -11.29
CA TRP A 218 0.56 14.20 -10.93
C TRP A 218 0.11 12.87 -10.36
N GLY A 219 -0.97 12.87 -9.60
CA GLY A 219 -1.53 11.65 -9.03
C GLY A 219 -3.04 11.69 -8.94
N ALA A 220 -3.62 10.50 -8.96
CA ALA A 220 -5.02 10.26 -8.63
C ALA A 220 -5.15 9.00 -7.78
N THR A 221 -5.72 9.12 -6.58
CA THR A 221 -5.83 8.04 -5.60
C THR A 221 -6.95 8.32 -4.59
N GLY A 222 -7.25 7.37 -3.70
CA GLY A 222 -8.20 7.58 -2.61
C GLY A 222 -9.65 7.49 -3.06
N PHE A 223 -9.94 6.76 -4.13
CA PHE A 223 -11.27 6.64 -4.73
C PHE A 223 -12.29 5.88 -3.86
N GLY A 224 -11.82 5.06 -2.91
CA GLY A 224 -12.66 4.08 -2.23
C GLY A 224 -13.42 3.19 -3.23
N GLY A 225 -14.60 2.71 -2.83
CA GLY A 225 -15.49 1.92 -3.70
C GLY A 225 -16.17 2.71 -4.85
N TRP A 226 -15.74 3.95 -5.12
CA TRP A 226 -16.37 4.86 -6.11
C TRP A 226 -15.46 5.16 -7.31
N GLY A 227 -14.51 4.26 -7.62
CA GLY A 227 -13.54 4.46 -8.70
C GLY A 227 -14.15 4.63 -10.10
N LEU A 228 -15.28 3.98 -10.40
CA LEU A 228 -15.91 4.07 -11.72
C LEU A 228 -16.50 5.46 -12.02
N SER A 229 -17.09 6.12 -11.02
CA SER A 229 -17.63 7.47 -11.18
C SER A 229 -16.53 8.52 -11.03
N ASN A 230 -15.81 8.46 -9.91
CA ASN A 230 -14.81 9.47 -9.59
C ASN A 230 -13.54 9.36 -10.45
N GLY A 231 -13.24 8.19 -11.01
CA GLY A 231 -12.11 8.00 -11.93
C GLY A 231 -12.27 8.79 -13.24
N VAL A 232 -13.50 8.88 -13.76
CA VAL A 232 -13.82 9.72 -14.93
C VAL A 232 -13.59 11.19 -14.61
N ALA A 233 -14.10 11.67 -13.46
CA ALA A 233 -13.89 13.04 -13.01
C ALA A 233 -12.38 13.34 -12.81
N ALA A 234 -11.63 12.41 -12.23
CA ALA A 234 -10.20 12.53 -12.05
C ALA A 234 -9.44 12.61 -13.38
N GLY A 235 -9.82 11.79 -14.38
CA GLY A 235 -9.23 11.81 -15.71
C GLY A 235 -9.42 13.15 -16.43
N VAL A 236 -10.64 13.71 -16.37
CA VAL A 236 -10.96 15.04 -16.92
C VAL A 236 -10.12 16.13 -16.23
N LEU A 237 -10.06 16.11 -14.90
CA LEU A 237 -9.29 17.09 -14.14
C LEU A 237 -7.79 16.99 -14.43
N LEU A 238 -7.23 15.78 -14.48
CA LEU A 238 -5.81 15.57 -14.78
C LEU A 238 -5.45 16.05 -16.18
N ARG A 239 -6.28 15.78 -17.19
CA ARG A 239 -6.10 16.31 -18.55
C ARG A 239 -5.93 17.83 -18.52
N ASP A 240 -6.86 18.54 -17.88
CA ASP A 240 -6.85 20.00 -17.86
C ASP A 240 -5.64 20.55 -17.10
N LEU A 241 -5.30 19.95 -15.96
CA LEU A 241 -4.12 20.32 -15.19
C LEU A 241 -2.81 20.11 -15.96
N VAL A 242 -2.67 18.97 -16.66
CA VAL A 242 -1.49 18.63 -17.46
C VAL A 242 -1.35 19.55 -18.67
N LEU A 243 -2.46 19.92 -19.31
CA LEU A 243 -2.48 20.82 -20.46
C LEU A 243 -2.43 22.31 -20.08
N GLY A 244 -2.48 22.64 -18.79
CA GLY A 244 -2.49 24.02 -18.31
C GLY A 244 -3.78 24.78 -18.65
N ALA A 245 -4.89 24.06 -18.87
CA ALA A 245 -6.21 24.66 -19.05
C ALA A 245 -6.78 25.16 -17.71
N ASP A 246 -7.74 26.10 -17.77
CA ASP A 246 -8.43 26.58 -16.57
C ASP A 246 -9.25 25.42 -15.98
N PRO A 247 -8.89 24.93 -14.78
CA PRO A 247 -9.53 23.77 -14.22
C PRO A 247 -10.92 24.15 -13.70
N HIS A 248 -11.84 23.21 -13.79
CA HIS A 248 -13.21 23.40 -13.34
C HIS A 248 -13.31 23.93 -11.89
N GLY A 249 -14.39 24.66 -11.57
CA GLY A 249 -14.64 25.22 -10.24
C GLY A 249 -14.75 24.20 -9.09
N TRP A 250 -14.73 22.90 -9.40
CA TRP A 250 -14.69 21.81 -8.42
C TRP A 250 -13.27 21.27 -8.11
N ARG A 251 -12.20 21.80 -8.73
CA ARG A 251 -10.81 21.39 -8.49
C ARG A 251 -10.43 21.38 -7.00
N GLU A 252 -10.85 22.39 -6.26
CA GLU A 252 -10.49 22.55 -4.84
C GLU A 252 -10.99 21.40 -3.96
N LEU A 253 -12.04 20.70 -4.39
CA LEU A 253 -12.55 19.51 -3.70
C LEU A 253 -11.61 18.31 -3.83
N PHE A 254 -10.84 18.22 -4.93
CA PHE A 254 -10.02 17.06 -5.26
C PHE A 254 -8.52 17.29 -5.03
N THR A 255 -8.05 18.53 -4.89
CA THR A 255 -6.61 18.82 -4.75
C THR A 255 -5.92 18.01 -3.66
N THR A 256 -4.69 17.54 -3.95
CA THR A 256 -3.80 16.81 -3.04
C THR A 256 -3.39 17.64 -1.81
N ALA A 257 -3.50 18.96 -1.91
CA ALA A 257 -3.17 19.92 -0.86
C ALA A 257 -4.29 20.15 0.17
N ARG A 258 -5.52 19.67 -0.09
CA ARG A 258 -6.66 19.95 0.80
C ARG A 258 -6.44 19.34 2.19
N GLY A 259 -6.90 20.01 3.25
CA GLY A 259 -6.85 19.48 4.62
C GLY A 259 -5.49 19.52 5.34
N ARG A 260 -4.49 20.21 4.79
CA ARG A 260 -3.10 20.25 5.28
C ARG A 260 -2.73 21.01 6.59
N PRO A 261 -3.55 21.76 7.36
CA PRO A 261 -2.92 22.56 8.45
C PRO A 261 -2.74 21.92 9.84
N ARG A 262 -3.62 21.04 10.35
CA ARG A 262 -3.54 20.61 11.79
C ARG A 262 -4.01 19.17 12.12
N HIS A 263 -4.64 18.46 11.19
CA HIS A 263 -5.22 17.12 11.43
C HIS A 263 -4.36 15.96 10.90
N GLU A 264 -3.15 16.24 10.41
CA GLU A 264 -2.25 15.22 9.85
C GLU A 264 -1.40 14.53 10.93
N VAL A 265 -1.06 15.23 12.02
CA VAL A 265 -0.24 14.70 13.13
C VAL A 265 -0.83 13.41 13.71
N PRO A 266 -2.14 13.32 14.06
CA PRO A 266 -2.69 12.07 14.59
C PRO A 266 -2.61 10.89 13.60
N ARG A 267 -2.68 11.16 12.29
CA ARG A 267 -2.67 10.09 11.27
C ARG A 267 -1.27 9.57 10.96
N VAL A 268 -0.29 10.47 10.84
CA VAL A 268 1.13 10.08 10.78
C VAL A 268 1.51 9.25 12.01
N VAL A 269 1.06 9.68 13.20
CA VAL A 269 1.23 8.90 14.44
C VAL A 269 0.59 7.52 14.32
N SER A 270 -0.63 7.41 13.82
CA SER A 270 -1.31 6.11 13.67
C SER A 270 -0.55 5.13 12.74
N GLN A 271 0.06 5.62 11.66
CA GLN A 271 0.91 4.81 10.79
C GLN A 271 2.21 4.40 11.47
N GLY A 272 2.83 5.33 12.22
CA GLY A 272 3.98 5.03 13.08
C GLY A 272 3.67 3.95 14.12
N VAL A 273 2.48 3.99 14.73
CA VAL A 273 2.01 2.95 15.67
C VAL A 273 1.92 1.59 15.00
N LYS A 274 1.41 1.49 13.76
CA LYS A 274 1.38 0.20 13.03
C LYS A 274 2.79 -0.36 12.83
N HIS A 275 3.74 0.48 12.44
CA HIS A 275 5.14 0.08 12.29
C HIS A 275 5.76 -0.39 13.63
N LEU A 276 5.52 0.35 14.72
CA LEU A 276 5.96 -0.03 16.07
C LEU A 276 5.31 -1.33 16.57
N ARG A 277 4.01 -1.54 16.30
CA ARG A 277 3.32 -2.80 16.61
C ARG A 277 3.98 -3.97 15.86
N GLY A 278 4.34 -3.78 14.59
CA GLY A 278 5.12 -4.76 13.83
C GLY A 278 6.45 -5.07 14.53
N ALA A 279 7.20 -4.06 14.96
CA ALA A 279 8.46 -4.25 15.69
C ALA A 279 8.29 -4.98 17.03
N SER A 280 7.21 -4.71 17.77
CA SER A 280 6.88 -5.46 18.99
C SER A 280 6.46 -6.89 18.68
N ALA A 281 5.66 -7.12 17.64
CA ALA A 281 5.27 -8.45 17.19
C ALA A 281 6.48 -9.30 16.79
N ARG A 282 7.51 -8.71 16.17
CA ARG A 282 8.79 -9.42 15.89
C ARG A 282 9.46 -9.98 17.14
N ARG A 283 9.24 -9.38 18.31
CA ARG A 283 9.84 -9.83 19.59
C ARG A 283 9.11 -11.02 20.19
N THR A 284 7.84 -11.23 19.85
CA THR A 284 7.04 -12.34 20.36
C THR A 284 7.10 -13.57 19.45
N LEU A 285 7.70 -13.46 18.26
CA LEU A 285 7.89 -14.61 17.37
C LEU A 285 8.92 -15.59 17.93
N PRO A 286 8.72 -16.91 17.75
CA PRO A 286 9.72 -17.91 18.08
C PRO A 286 11.05 -17.60 17.38
N ARG A 287 12.14 -17.59 18.15
CA ARG A 287 13.50 -17.44 17.63
C ARG A 287 14.14 -18.80 17.55
N LEU A 288 14.47 -19.20 16.33
CA LEU A 288 14.94 -20.53 16.01
C LEU A 288 16.16 -20.40 15.11
N GLU A 289 17.09 -21.33 15.26
CA GLU A 289 18.09 -21.54 14.21
C GLU A 289 17.42 -22.26 13.03
N THR A 290 17.96 -22.14 11.81
CA THR A 290 17.39 -22.75 10.59
C THR A 290 16.93 -24.21 10.78
N ARG A 291 17.75 -25.05 11.44
CA ARG A 291 17.41 -26.47 11.68
C ARG A 291 16.19 -26.65 12.60
N GLU A 292 16.09 -25.83 13.64
CA GLU A 292 14.97 -25.86 14.58
C GLU A 292 13.69 -25.33 13.92
N ALA A 293 13.83 -24.33 13.06
CA ALA A 293 12.73 -23.81 12.24
C ALA A 293 12.16 -24.91 11.35
N LEU A 294 12.98 -25.64 10.59
CA LEU A 294 12.53 -26.77 9.77
C LEU A 294 11.79 -27.84 10.60
N ALA A 295 12.34 -28.20 11.77
CA ALA A 295 11.68 -29.16 12.66
C ALA A 295 10.32 -28.66 13.16
N SER A 296 10.20 -27.36 13.48
CA SER A 296 8.93 -26.75 13.89
C SER A 296 7.91 -26.69 12.74
N LEU A 297 8.38 -26.54 11.50
CA LEU A 297 7.56 -26.41 10.31
C LEU A 297 7.03 -27.76 9.81
N ALA A 298 7.60 -28.89 10.23
CA ALA A 298 7.12 -30.22 9.87
C ALA A 298 5.63 -30.46 10.23
N GLY A 299 5.13 -29.76 11.26
CA GLY A 299 3.72 -29.80 11.66
C GLY A 299 2.80 -28.77 11.00
N LEU A 300 3.35 -27.85 10.18
CA LEU A 300 2.56 -26.85 9.45
C LEU A 300 1.68 -27.58 8.42
N ALA A 301 0.35 -27.42 8.51
CA ALA A 301 -0.55 -28.07 7.56
C ALA A 301 -0.41 -27.47 6.16
N ARG A 302 -0.84 -28.22 5.14
CA ARG A 302 -0.94 -27.69 3.77
C ARG A 302 -1.98 -26.58 3.72
N GLY A 303 -1.69 -25.51 3.00
CA GLY A 303 -2.47 -24.28 2.97
C GLY A 303 -2.15 -23.30 4.10
N ASP A 304 -1.49 -23.76 5.18
CA ASP A 304 -1.22 -22.90 6.33
C ASP A 304 0.04 -22.05 6.14
N ALA A 305 0.10 -20.97 6.91
CA ALA A 305 1.20 -20.04 6.95
C ALA A 305 1.55 -19.61 8.37
N VAL A 306 2.83 -19.32 8.61
CA VAL A 306 3.34 -18.88 9.90
C VAL A 306 4.44 -17.84 9.72
N ARG A 307 4.64 -17.00 10.75
CA ARG A 307 5.85 -16.17 10.87
C ARG A 307 6.73 -16.65 12.00
N LEU A 308 8.04 -16.66 11.75
CA LEU A 308 9.06 -17.08 12.70
C LEU A 308 10.26 -16.12 12.61
N GLN A 309 11.14 -16.14 13.60
CA GLN A 309 12.47 -15.54 13.50
C GLN A 309 13.48 -16.66 13.26
N VAL A 310 14.14 -16.64 12.11
CA VAL A 310 15.16 -17.62 11.71
C VAL A 310 16.48 -16.90 11.52
N ASP A 311 17.51 -17.30 12.27
CA ASP A 311 18.86 -16.73 12.21
C ASP A 311 18.87 -15.19 12.30
N GLY A 312 17.95 -14.63 13.10
CA GLY A 312 17.80 -13.18 13.32
C GLY A 312 16.92 -12.45 12.28
N GLU A 313 16.46 -13.13 11.24
CA GLU A 313 15.56 -12.59 10.22
C GLU A 313 14.11 -13.00 10.46
N THR A 314 13.15 -12.09 10.23
CA THR A 314 11.73 -12.45 10.33
C THR A 314 11.25 -13.04 9.02
N VAL A 315 10.88 -14.31 9.05
CA VAL A 315 10.50 -15.12 7.89
C VAL A 315 9.01 -15.39 7.91
N ALA A 316 8.38 -15.25 6.75
CA ALA A 316 7.02 -15.68 6.47
C ALA A 316 7.10 -16.98 5.67
N VAL A 317 6.49 -18.04 6.21
CA VAL A 317 6.54 -19.38 5.63
C VAL A 317 5.13 -19.85 5.34
N HIS A 318 4.89 -20.36 4.14
CA HIS A 318 3.64 -21.00 3.74
C HIS A 318 3.92 -22.41 3.21
N ARG A 319 3.05 -23.38 3.51
CA ARG A 319 3.12 -24.73 2.93
C ARG A 319 2.05 -24.86 1.85
N ASP A 320 2.48 -25.06 0.61
CA ASP A 320 1.53 -25.25 -0.50
C ASP A 320 0.83 -26.62 -0.45
N ASP A 321 -0.17 -26.81 -1.30
CA ASP A 321 -0.95 -28.06 -1.40
C ASP A 321 -0.11 -29.29 -1.78
N SER A 322 1.04 -29.08 -2.43
CA SER A 322 2.00 -30.16 -2.71
C SER A 322 2.80 -30.56 -1.47
N GLY A 323 2.76 -29.74 -0.42
CA GLY A 323 3.53 -29.90 0.80
C GLY A 323 4.86 -29.16 0.78
N ARG A 324 5.16 -28.36 -0.24
CA ARG A 324 6.43 -27.61 -0.32
C ARG A 324 6.35 -26.31 0.47
N LEU A 325 7.42 -26.00 1.19
CA LEU A 325 7.56 -24.75 1.93
C LEU A 325 8.02 -23.61 1.01
N HIS A 326 7.33 -22.49 1.09
CA HIS A 326 7.70 -21.21 0.51
C HIS A 326 8.10 -20.28 1.65
N ALA A 327 9.35 -19.82 1.67
CA ALA A 327 9.87 -18.95 2.70
C ALA A 327 10.36 -17.63 2.09
N VAL A 328 9.83 -16.53 2.61
CA VAL A 328 10.15 -15.17 2.17
C VAL A 328 10.35 -14.26 3.38
N SER A 329 10.99 -13.12 3.18
CA SER A 329 11.09 -12.09 4.20
C SER A 329 9.69 -11.64 4.59
N ALA A 330 9.37 -11.67 5.88
CA ALA A 330 8.10 -11.13 6.37
C ALA A 330 8.06 -9.59 6.35
N THR A 331 9.08 -8.92 5.81
CA THR A 331 9.24 -7.47 5.84
C THR A 331 8.83 -6.87 4.49
N CYS A 332 7.76 -6.10 4.48
CA CYS A 332 7.29 -5.40 3.29
C CYS A 332 8.35 -4.42 2.77
N THR A 333 8.69 -4.53 1.48
CA THR A 333 9.69 -3.69 0.79
C THR A 333 9.28 -2.22 0.64
N HIS A 334 8.02 -1.87 0.87
CA HIS A 334 7.58 -0.47 0.83
C HIS A 334 8.12 0.34 2.02
N MET A 335 7.77 -0.03 3.26
CA MET A 335 8.10 0.73 4.48
C MET A 335 8.43 -0.17 5.69
N GLY A 336 8.75 -1.44 5.47
CA GLY A 336 9.26 -2.34 6.51
C GLY A 336 8.22 -2.91 7.49
N CYS A 337 6.93 -2.70 7.25
CA CYS A 337 5.86 -3.35 8.02
C CYS A 337 5.93 -4.88 7.86
N LEU A 338 5.49 -5.62 8.87
CA LEU A 338 5.31 -7.06 8.72
C LEU A 338 4.14 -7.36 7.79
N VAL A 339 4.32 -8.33 6.90
CA VAL A 339 3.22 -8.90 6.09
C VAL A 339 2.52 -10.01 6.88
N ASP A 340 1.22 -10.12 6.67
CA ASP A 340 0.36 -11.17 7.20
C ASP A 340 -0.16 -12.05 6.06
N PHE A 341 -0.39 -13.32 6.34
CA PHE A 341 -1.01 -14.22 5.37
C PHE A 341 -2.49 -13.86 5.24
N ASP A 342 -2.95 -13.71 3.99
CA ASP A 342 -4.34 -13.49 3.66
C ASP A 342 -4.92 -14.80 3.07
N PRO A 343 -5.65 -15.60 3.89
CA PRO A 343 -6.17 -16.88 3.45
C PRO A 343 -7.29 -16.75 2.41
N ALA A 344 -7.86 -15.55 2.21
CA ALA A 344 -8.90 -15.35 1.20
C ALA A 344 -8.33 -15.25 -0.22
N SER A 345 -7.03 -14.98 -0.36
CA SER A 345 -6.38 -14.84 -1.67
C SER A 345 -5.04 -15.56 -1.79
N ASP A 346 -4.65 -16.39 -0.81
CA ASP A 346 -3.38 -17.11 -0.75
C ASP A 346 -2.16 -16.22 -1.04
N GLU A 347 -2.04 -15.15 -0.26
CA GLU A 347 -1.04 -14.10 -0.48
C GLU A 347 -0.50 -13.54 0.83
N TRP A 348 0.64 -12.87 0.73
CA TRP A 348 1.16 -12.01 1.79
C TRP A 348 0.64 -10.58 1.61
N ALA A 349 -0.08 -10.08 2.60
CA ALA A 349 -0.67 -8.75 2.58
C ALA A 349 -0.08 -7.85 3.68
N CYS A 350 0.25 -6.61 3.30
CA CYS A 350 0.76 -5.61 4.23
C CYS A 350 -0.40 -4.76 4.82
N PRO A 351 -0.67 -4.84 6.14
CA PRO A 351 -1.80 -4.13 6.78
C PRO A 351 -1.59 -2.60 6.90
N CYS A 352 -0.40 -2.11 6.56
CA CYS A 352 -0.08 -0.67 6.63
C CYS A 352 -0.67 0.10 5.44
N HIS A 353 -0.21 -0.25 4.23
CA HIS A 353 -0.48 0.47 2.98
C HIS A 353 -1.00 -0.43 1.86
N GLY A 354 -1.25 -1.72 2.12
CA GLY A 354 -1.94 -2.61 1.19
C GLY A 354 -1.07 -3.27 0.11
N SER A 355 0.26 -3.21 0.22
CA SER A 355 1.12 -4.00 -0.66
C SER A 355 0.82 -5.48 -0.52
N ARG A 356 0.69 -6.17 -1.65
CA ARG A 356 0.39 -7.60 -1.72
C ARG A 356 1.46 -8.33 -2.52
N PHE A 357 1.75 -9.54 -2.09
CA PHE A 357 2.73 -10.40 -2.69
C PHE A 357 2.17 -11.81 -2.81
N SER A 358 2.46 -12.51 -3.90
CA SER A 358 2.22 -13.94 -4.01
C SER A 358 3.04 -14.70 -2.96
N LEU A 359 2.73 -15.99 -2.78
CA LEU A 359 3.39 -16.86 -1.80
C LEU A 359 4.92 -16.93 -1.97
N ASP A 360 5.38 -16.80 -3.21
CA ASP A 360 6.80 -16.73 -3.58
C ASP A 360 7.43 -15.34 -3.36
N GLY A 361 6.65 -14.33 -2.97
CA GLY A 361 7.13 -12.99 -2.70
C GLY A 361 7.09 -12.04 -3.90
N THR A 362 6.62 -12.47 -5.08
CA THR A 362 6.43 -11.56 -6.22
C THR A 362 5.35 -10.53 -5.90
N VAL A 363 5.58 -9.25 -6.26
CA VAL A 363 4.59 -8.18 -6.04
C VAL A 363 3.36 -8.42 -6.91
N THR A 364 2.18 -8.53 -6.28
CA THR A 364 0.88 -8.58 -6.96
C THR A 364 0.16 -7.23 -6.91
N GLU A 365 0.36 -6.45 -5.84
CA GLU A 365 -0.19 -5.10 -5.72
C GLU A 365 0.76 -4.15 -4.98
N GLY A 366 0.86 -2.91 -5.48
CA GLY A 366 1.66 -1.84 -4.89
C GLY A 366 1.11 -1.35 -3.54
N PRO A 367 1.77 -0.39 -2.88
CA PRO A 367 2.83 0.49 -3.42
C PRO A 367 4.25 -0.10 -3.43
N ALA A 368 4.48 -1.28 -2.88
CA ALA A 368 5.76 -1.97 -3.06
C ALA A 368 6.04 -2.21 -4.55
N VAL A 369 7.28 -1.98 -4.97
CA VAL A 369 7.72 -2.20 -6.36
C VAL A 369 8.74 -3.33 -6.49
N GLU A 370 9.29 -3.76 -5.35
CA GLU A 370 10.21 -4.89 -5.21
C GLU A 370 9.54 -6.04 -4.46
N GLY A 371 9.81 -7.27 -4.88
CA GLY A 371 9.31 -8.48 -4.22
C GLY A 371 9.93 -8.73 -2.85
N LEU A 372 9.29 -9.58 -2.05
CA LEU A 372 9.88 -10.08 -0.81
C LEU A 372 11.07 -10.97 -1.16
N ARG A 373 12.19 -10.78 -0.45
CA ARG A 373 13.37 -11.63 -0.63
C ARG A 373 13.03 -13.08 -0.27
N HIS A 374 13.36 -14.02 -1.15
CA HIS A 374 13.31 -15.45 -0.85
C HIS A 374 14.35 -15.85 0.19
N LEU A 375 13.97 -16.76 1.07
CA LEU A 375 14.89 -17.42 1.99
C LEU A 375 14.91 -18.92 1.69
N ASP A 376 16.12 -19.46 1.53
CA ASP A 376 16.33 -20.89 1.44
C ASP A 376 16.48 -21.44 2.86
N LEU A 377 15.47 -22.16 3.34
CA LEU A 377 15.51 -22.83 4.64
C LEU A 377 16.24 -24.18 4.56
N GLY A 378 16.75 -24.57 3.39
CA GLY A 378 17.32 -25.89 3.12
C GLY A 378 16.24 -26.94 2.85
N PRO A 379 16.64 -28.15 2.40
CA PRO A 379 15.72 -29.26 2.25
C PRO A 379 15.15 -29.66 3.61
N GLU A 380 13.84 -29.93 3.68
CA GLU A 380 13.30 -30.73 4.78
C GLU A 380 14.08 -32.05 4.78
N ASP A 381 14.69 -32.43 5.90
CA ASP A 381 15.40 -33.70 6.03
C ASP A 381 14.48 -34.82 5.50
N ASP A 382 14.96 -35.52 4.48
CA ASP A 382 14.29 -36.64 3.83
C ASP A 382 13.94 -37.69 4.90
N THR A 383 12.71 -37.67 5.40
CA THR A 383 12.13 -38.81 6.11
C THR A 383 11.82 -39.90 5.08
N GLY A 384 12.88 -40.44 4.46
CA GLY A 384 12.98 -41.79 3.93
C GLY A 384 11.89 -42.28 2.98
N VAL A 385 11.30 -41.43 2.13
CA VAL A 385 10.43 -41.92 1.04
C VAL A 385 10.77 -41.21 -0.26
N SER A 386 11.83 -41.71 -0.92
CA SER A 386 12.19 -41.30 -2.27
C SER A 386 11.16 -41.81 -3.30
N PRO A 387 10.63 -40.98 -4.21
CA PRO A 387 10.04 -41.44 -5.47
C PRO A 387 11.16 -41.82 -6.47
N PRO A 388 10.88 -42.67 -7.48
CA PRO A 388 11.93 -43.26 -8.30
C PRO A 388 12.58 -42.22 -9.23
N ARG A 389 13.91 -42.26 -9.27
CA ARG A 389 14.76 -41.48 -10.17
C ARG A 389 14.62 -41.99 -11.61
N SER A 390 14.30 -41.11 -12.55
CA SER A 390 14.69 -41.26 -13.94
C SER A 390 15.89 -40.34 -14.22
N GLY A 391 17.01 -40.98 -14.58
CA GLY A 391 18.24 -40.29 -14.93
C GLY A 391 18.29 -39.88 -16.39
N THR A 392 19.14 -38.88 -16.63
CA THR A 392 19.96 -38.52 -17.81
C THR A 392 19.87 -36.99 -17.93
N GLY A 393 20.91 -36.18 -17.87
CA GLY A 393 22.34 -36.42 -17.97
C GLY A 393 22.90 -35.27 -18.79
N ASN A 394 23.43 -34.22 -18.14
CA ASN A 394 24.65 -33.52 -18.58
C ASN A 394 24.99 -32.36 -17.64
N ARG A 395 26.13 -32.50 -16.96
CA ARG A 395 26.88 -31.40 -16.34
C ARG A 395 28.05 -31.05 -17.26
N PRO A 396 28.37 -29.78 -17.49
CA PRO A 396 29.75 -29.36 -17.69
C PRO A 396 30.33 -28.77 -16.42
N TYR A 397 31.60 -29.09 -16.20
CA TYR A 397 32.46 -28.73 -15.09
C TYR A 397 32.68 -27.22 -14.95
N LEU A 398 32.61 -26.74 -13.71
CA LEU A 398 33.18 -25.46 -13.26
C LEU A 398 34.71 -25.49 -13.41
N ARG A 399 35.26 -24.48 -14.10
CA ARG A 399 36.68 -24.13 -14.00
C ARG A 399 36.91 -23.29 -12.73
N LYS A 400 37.94 -23.67 -12.00
CA LYS A 400 38.44 -23.05 -10.78
C LYS A 400 39.36 -21.89 -11.16
N GLY A 401 39.07 -20.69 -10.65
CA GLY A 401 39.95 -19.54 -10.70
C GLY A 401 39.61 -18.52 -11.78
N ASP A 402 38.77 -17.54 -11.42
CA ASP A 402 38.94 -16.15 -11.84
C ASP A 402 38.33 -15.27 -10.73
N ALA A 403 39.14 -14.34 -10.22
CA ALA A 403 38.77 -13.42 -9.17
C ALA A 403 37.69 -12.44 -9.69
N MET A 404 36.61 -12.28 -8.91
CA MET A 404 35.59 -11.25 -9.17
C MET A 404 36.23 -9.85 -9.13
N PRO A 405 36.01 -9.00 -10.13
CA PRO A 405 36.52 -7.64 -10.12
C PRO A 405 35.80 -6.84 -9.03
N ARG A 406 36.58 -6.25 -8.12
CA ARG A 406 36.13 -5.22 -7.18
C ARG A 406 35.44 -4.11 -7.98
N SER A 407 34.14 -3.92 -7.74
CA SER A 407 33.44 -2.77 -8.30
C SER A 407 34.02 -1.50 -7.69
N LYS A 408 34.36 -0.55 -8.56
CA LYS A 408 34.99 0.71 -8.20
C LYS A 408 33.95 1.61 -7.55
N HIS A 409 34.10 1.86 -6.26
CA HIS A 409 33.43 2.97 -5.57
C HIS A 409 33.77 4.28 -6.31
N GLY A 410 32.76 5.14 -6.52
CA GLY A 410 32.98 6.49 -7.05
C GLY A 410 33.95 7.30 -6.16
N PRO A 411 34.60 8.35 -6.68
CA PRO A 411 35.79 8.99 -6.09
C PRO A 411 35.58 9.74 -4.76
N SER A 412 34.45 9.57 -4.07
CA SER A 412 34.03 10.42 -2.94
C SER A 412 33.88 9.71 -1.59
N VAL A 413 34.18 8.41 -1.46
CA VAL A 413 34.09 7.68 -0.18
C VAL A 413 35.49 7.41 0.38
N LYS A 414 35.80 8.01 1.53
CA LYS A 414 37.13 8.07 2.15
C LYS A 414 37.43 6.91 3.10
N ASP A 415 36.40 6.26 3.68
CA ASP A 415 36.52 4.99 4.41
C ASP A 415 35.54 3.97 3.81
N PRO A 416 35.96 3.21 2.78
CA PRO A 416 35.10 2.24 2.09
C PRO A 416 34.64 1.08 2.99
N GLY A 417 35.45 0.68 3.98
CA GLY A 417 35.10 -0.43 4.87
C GLY A 417 33.97 -0.06 5.81
N LEU A 418 34.05 1.11 6.45
CA LEU A 418 32.95 1.61 7.28
C LEU A 418 31.71 1.96 6.45
N TYR A 419 31.91 2.38 5.20
CA TYR A 419 30.80 2.58 4.28
C TYR A 419 30.04 1.27 4.01
N GLU A 420 30.74 0.17 3.71
CA GLU A 420 30.13 -1.13 3.48
C GLU A 420 29.46 -1.68 4.75
N GLU A 421 30.11 -1.57 5.91
CA GLU A 421 29.53 -1.98 7.21
C GLU A 421 28.22 -1.22 7.52
N LEU A 422 28.19 0.09 7.29
CA LEU A 422 26.97 0.88 7.46
C LEU A 422 25.89 0.55 6.43
N ARG A 423 26.28 0.13 5.22
CA ARG A 423 25.33 -0.31 4.19
C ARG A 423 24.69 -1.65 4.55
N ASP A 424 25.47 -2.55 5.13
CA ASP A 424 25.02 -3.85 5.64
C ASP A 424 24.09 -3.68 6.85
N ASP A 425 24.36 -2.68 7.70
CA ASP A 425 23.49 -2.26 8.80
C ASP A 425 22.24 -1.45 8.34
N GLY A 426 22.02 -1.35 7.02
CA GLY A 426 20.81 -0.75 6.44
C GLY A 426 20.85 0.78 6.28
N ALA A 427 22.00 1.43 6.38
CA ALA A 427 22.12 2.86 6.08
C ALA A 427 22.00 3.13 4.57
N SER A 428 21.36 4.26 4.23
CA SER A 428 21.33 4.75 2.85
C SER A 428 22.74 5.11 2.37
N LYS A 429 22.95 5.10 1.05
CA LYS A 429 24.26 5.42 0.44
C LYS A 429 24.78 6.79 0.89
N GLU A 430 23.92 7.80 0.98
CA GLU A 430 24.27 9.15 1.40
C GLU A 430 24.60 9.22 2.90
N LYS A 431 23.92 8.44 3.74
CA LYS A 431 24.16 8.38 5.19
C LYS A 431 25.46 7.64 5.49
N ALA A 432 25.67 6.49 4.86
CA ALA A 432 26.89 5.71 4.95
C ALA A 432 28.10 6.51 4.46
N ALA A 433 28.00 7.17 3.29
CA ALA A 433 29.08 7.98 2.74
C ALA A 433 29.43 9.17 3.64
N ARG A 434 28.43 9.84 4.25
CA ARG A 434 28.66 10.98 5.15
C ARG A 434 29.37 10.56 6.43
N ILE A 435 28.95 9.44 7.03
CA ILE A 435 29.55 8.91 8.26
C ILE A 435 30.96 8.37 7.98
N ALA A 436 31.13 7.61 6.90
CA ALA A 436 32.43 7.11 6.45
C ALA A 436 33.41 8.26 6.15
N ASN A 437 32.96 9.32 5.49
CA ASN A 437 33.79 10.48 5.19
C ASN A 437 34.13 11.32 6.43
N ALA A 438 33.22 11.41 7.40
CA ALA A 438 33.45 12.09 8.66
C ALA A 438 34.42 11.30 9.58
N ALA A 439 34.32 9.98 9.57
CA ALA A 439 35.20 9.08 10.31
C ALA A 439 36.60 8.97 9.70
N ALA A 440 36.77 9.22 8.39
CA ALA A 440 38.10 9.25 7.77
C ALA A 440 38.98 10.41 8.23
N GLY A 441 38.41 11.47 8.83
CA GLY A 441 39.12 12.66 9.29
C GLY A 441 39.26 12.79 10.82
N SER A 442 38.73 11.84 11.61
CA SER A 442 38.75 11.87 13.08
C SER A 442 38.67 10.47 13.67
N SER A 443 39.07 10.25 14.92
CA SER A 443 39.07 8.89 15.50
C SER A 443 37.66 8.30 15.63
N ARG A 444 37.50 6.99 15.38
CA ARG A 444 36.19 6.28 15.43
C ARG A 444 35.44 6.48 16.76
N SER A 445 36.19 6.58 17.86
CA SER A 445 35.65 6.85 19.20
C SER A 445 35.15 8.28 19.37
N GLU A 446 35.72 9.25 18.66
CA GLU A 446 35.29 10.65 18.71
C GLU A 446 34.02 10.90 17.89
N VAL A 447 33.82 10.16 16.79
CA VAL A 447 32.55 10.14 16.04
C VAL A 447 31.43 9.52 16.88
N GLY A 448 31.71 8.43 17.59
CA GLY A 448 30.77 7.83 18.55
C GLY A 448 30.45 8.75 19.73
N ARG A 449 31.43 9.52 20.22
CA ARG A 449 31.26 10.49 21.32
C ARG A 449 30.50 11.75 20.90
N LYS A 450 30.64 12.20 19.64
CA LYS A 450 29.80 13.27 19.05
C LYS A 450 28.36 12.84 18.82
N GLY A 451 28.11 11.54 18.71
CA GLY A 451 26.77 10.93 18.73
C GLY A 451 26.18 10.74 20.14
N GLY A 452 26.79 11.34 21.17
CA GLY A 452 26.30 11.29 22.54
C GLY A 452 24.97 12.03 22.70
N LYS A 453 24.03 11.39 23.42
CA LYS A 453 22.71 11.90 23.82
C LYS A 453 22.77 13.39 24.19
N SER A 454 22.34 14.26 23.30
CA SER A 454 21.96 15.62 23.67
C SER A 454 20.67 15.51 24.47
N GLY A 455 20.70 15.91 25.74
CA GLY A 455 19.48 16.07 26.55
C GLY A 455 18.49 16.97 25.84
N ASP A 456 17.20 16.82 26.17
CA ASP A 456 16.12 17.58 25.57
C ASP A 456 16.42 19.08 25.63
N TYR A 457 16.15 19.82 24.54
CA TYR A 457 16.45 21.25 24.46
C TYR A 457 15.73 22.06 25.56
N GLU A 458 14.67 21.49 26.13
CA GLU A 458 13.95 21.95 27.31
C GLU A 458 14.86 22.11 28.54
N ASP A 459 15.87 21.27 28.68
CA ASP A 459 16.80 21.26 29.82
C ASP A 459 17.93 22.28 29.67
N TRP A 460 18.06 22.92 28.51
CA TRP A 460 19.16 23.83 28.20
C TRP A 460 18.80 25.27 28.60
N THR A 461 19.80 26.03 29.01
CA THR A 461 19.65 27.48 29.25
C THR A 461 19.48 28.24 27.92
N VAL A 462 18.89 29.44 27.95
CA VAL A 462 18.74 30.31 26.77
C VAL A 462 20.10 30.58 26.12
N GLU A 463 21.15 30.73 26.91
CA GLU A 463 22.49 31.00 26.42
C GLU A 463 23.08 29.79 25.66
N GLU A 464 22.89 28.57 26.17
CA GLU A 464 23.30 27.34 25.51
C GLU A 464 22.54 27.12 24.19
N LEU A 465 21.23 27.41 24.19
CA LEU A 465 20.40 27.35 22.98
C LEU A 465 20.83 28.40 21.96
N ARG A 466 21.12 29.64 22.36
CA ARG A 466 21.67 30.67 21.45
C ARG A 466 23.03 30.28 20.89
N LYS A 467 23.89 29.68 21.70
CA LYS A 467 25.21 29.20 21.26
C LYS A 467 25.07 28.07 20.26
N ARG A 468 24.12 27.14 20.49
CA ARG A 468 23.80 26.08 19.54
C ARG A 468 23.21 26.63 18.24
N ALA A 469 22.31 27.60 18.33
CA ALA A 469 21.69 28.28 17.21
C ALA A 469 22.73 29.04 16.37
N ALA A 470 23.77 29.60 17.02
CA ALA A 470 24.89 30.24 16.35
C ALA A 470 25.75 29.25 15.55
N VAL A 471 26.00 28.06 16.10
CA VAL A 471 26.81 27.02 15.45
C VAL A 471 26.16 26.50 14.17
N ILE A 472 24.82 26.46 14.13
CA ILE A 472 24.08 25.93 12.98
C ILE A 472 23.56 27.01 12.02
N GLY A 473 23.75 28.30 12.34
CA GLY A 473 23.48 29.41 11.42
C GLY A 473 22.10 30.05 11.51
N ILE A 474 21.37 29.90 12.63
CA ILE A 474 20.06 30.54 12.81
C ILE A 474 20.22 32.07 12.91
N GLU A 475 19.64 32.79 11.95
CA GLU A 475 19.54 34.25 11.94
C GLU A 475 18.49 34.75 12.94
N GLY A 476 18.68 35.95 13.50
CA GLY A 476 17.75 36.51 14.50
C GLY A 476 17.78 35.86 15.90
N ARG A 477 18.60 34.82 16.12
CA ARG A 477 18.72 34.09 17.40
C ARG A 477 18.96 34.95 18.65
N SER A 478 19.54 36.15 18.50
CA SER A 478 19.86 37.06 19.60
C SER A 478 18.61 37.74 20.20
N SER A 479 17.52 37.84 19.44
CA SER A 479 16.24 38.39 19.92
C SER A 479 15.23 37.33 20.32
N MET A 480 15.47 36.05 19.99
CA MET A 480 14.56 34.94 20.28
C MET A 480 14.53 34.60 21.78
N ASP A 481 13.34 34.26 22.28
CA ASP A 481 13.15 33.68 23.61
C ASP A 481 13.48 32.18 23.65
N LYS A 482 13.37 31.54 24.82
CA LYS A 482 13.73 30.12 24.99
C LYS A 482 12.91 29.21 24.08
N SER A 483 11.61 29.47 23.97
CA SER A 483 10.69 28.63 23.21
C SER A 483 10.95 28.77 21.71
N GLU A 484 11.15 30.01 21.25
CA GLU A 484 11.50 30.32 19.87
C GLU A 484 12.86 29.72 19.48
N LEU A 485 13.85 29.73 20.39
CA LEU A 485 15.14 29.08 20.15
C LEU A 485 15.02 27.56 20.08
N ILE A 486 14.22 26.94 20.94
CA ILE A 486 13.98 25.48 20.90
C ILE A 486 13.29 25.09 19.60
N ASP A 487 12.26 25.84 19.20
CA ASP A 487 11.51 25.62 17.96
C ASP A 487 12.42 25.77 16.73
N ALA A 488 13.19 26.87 16.68
CA ALA A 488 14.15 27.11 15.61
C ALA A 488 15.25 26.03 15.57
N LEU A 489 15.74 25.54 16.72
CA LEU A 489 16.73 24.45 16.80
C LEU A 489 16.17 23.07 16.43
N ARG A 490 14.86 22.86 16.52
CA ARG A 490 14.17 21.62 16.13
C ARG A 490 13.82 21.57 14.65
N HIS A 491 13.65 22.74 14.04
CA HIS A 491 13.11 22.89 12.69
C HIS A 491 14.08 23.50 11.66
N HIS A 492 15.31 23.84 12.08
CA HIS A 492 16.44 24.22 11.23
C HIS A 492 17.28 23.00 10.84
#